data_AF-C3YPG2-F1
#
_entry.id   AF-C3YPG2-F1
#
_cell.length_a   1.000
_cell.length_b   1.000
_cell.length_c   1.000
_cell.angle_alpha   90.00
_cell.angle_beta   90.00
_cell.angle_gamma   90.00
#
_symmetry.space_group_name_H-M   'P 1'
#
loop_
_entity.id
_entity.type
_entity.pdbx_description
1 polymer ?
#
loop_
_entity_poly.entity_id
_entity_poly.type
_entity_poly.pdbx_seq_one_letter_code
_entity_poly.pdbx_strand_id
1 'polypeptide(L)'
;MEQRHQKILKKKYKDLTRDLRPDDVMDHLIQEDILDFTDIELVRAQSVTKLQVEKLLAILLTRGPRAFGVFLESLEERYSWLYKDLKKADEEMNLQDSARGKETLTEKELNKLADKLGSEWEKLAIELDFKKSELYKFKEDNKNNVHAQIFDMLCKWKERQGRKATVGNLIHSMHEVSIGEDVYKFLL
;
A
#
# COMPACT_ATOMS: atom_id res chain seq x y z
N MET A 1 11.28 -1.00 2.22
CA MET A 1 10.62 0.30 2.01
C MET A 1 9.18 0.03 1.62
N GLU A 2 8.22 0.77 2.20
CA GLU A 2 6.78 0.55 1.97
C GLU A 2 6.31 0.96 0.57
N GLN A 3 5.23 0.33 0.07
CA GLN A 3 4.73 0.60 -1.29
C GLN A 3 4.37 2.07 -1.52
N ARG A 4 3.83 2.77 -0.51
CA ARG A 4 3.52 4.21 -0.60
C ARG A 4 4.79 5.05 -0.85
N HIS A 5 5.87 4.78 -0.12
CA HIS A 5 7.15 5.50 -0.29
C HIS A 5 7.71 5.29 -1.71
N GLN A 6 7.58 4.08 -2.27
CA GLN A 6 8.00 3.81 -3.64
C GLN A 6 7.18 4.60 -4.67
N LYS A 7 5.86 4.72 -4.47
CA LYS A 7 4.98 5.52 -5.34
C LYS A 7 5.37 7.00 -5.28
N ILE A 8 5.69 7.53 -4.09
CA ILE A 8 6.13 8.92 -3.89
C ILE A 8 7.43 9.20 -4.65
N LEU A 9 8.45 8.35 -4.46
CA LEU A 9 9.74 8.50 -5.14
C LEU A 9 9.60 8.42 -6.67
N LYS A 10 8.77 7.51 -7.19
CA LYS A 10 8.48 7.43 -8.63
C LYS A 10 7.80 8.68 -9.17
N LYS A 11 6.86 9.27 -8.42
CA LYS A 11 6.16 10.50 -8.82
C LYS A 11 7.08 11.71 -8.82
N LYS A 12 7.98 11.81 -7.84
CA LYS A 12 8.93 12.92 -7.66
C LYS A 12 10.29 12.70 -8.32
N TYR A 13 10.42 11.61 -9.08
CA TYR A 13 11.67 11.19 -9.72
C TYR A 13 12.33 12.29 -10.57
N LYS A 14 11.52 13.08 -11.30
CA LYS A 14 12.04 14.16 -12.16
C LYS A 14 12.64 15.31 -11.36
N ASP A 15 12.05 15.65 -10.23
CA ASP A 15 12.53 16.74 -9.37
C ASP A 15 13.80 16.28 -8.63
N LEU A 16 13.79 15.05 -8.12
CA LEU A 16 14.95 14.41 -7.49
C LEU A 16 16.15 14.35 -8.43
N THR A 17 15.97 13.86 -9.65
CA THR A 17 17.08 13.69 -10.60
C THR A 17 17.63 14.99 -11.17
N ARG A 18 16.86 16.09 -11.13
CA ARG A 18 17.29 17.41 -11.58
C ARG A 18 18.09 18.15 -10.50
N ASP A 19 17.63 18.08 -9.26
CA ASP A 19 18.06 19.02 -8.23
C ASP A 19 18.89 18.37 -7.11
N LEU A 20 18.90 17.04 -6.97
CA LEU A 20 19.65 16.32 -5.93
C LEU A 20 21.09 16.02 -6.35
N ARG A 21 22.04 16.20 -5.43
CA ARG A 21 23.39 15.64 -5.54
C ARG A 21 23.53 14.42 -4.62
N PRO A 22 23.97 13.26 -5.15
CA PRO A 22 24.12 12.04 -4.36
C PRO A 22 25.08 12.19 -3.18
N ASP A 23 26.22 12.85 -3.36
CA ASP A 23 27.23 12.98 -2.30
C ASP A 23 26.70 13.73 -1.07
N ASP A 24 25.76 14.66 -1.24
CA ASP A 24 25.17 15.43 -0.14
C ASP A 24 24.29 14.58 0.79
N VAL A 25 23.79 13.44 0.31
CA VAL A 25 22.88 12.56 1.07
C VAL A 25 23.50 11.21 1.42
N MET A 26 24.47 10.74 0.63
CA MET A 26 25.09 9.43 0.85
C MET A 26 25.80 9.34 2.21
N ASP A 27 26.47 10.40 2.65
CA ASP A 27 27.18 10.42 3.94
C ASP A 27 26.25 10.11 5.12
N HIS A 28 25.07 10.74 5.15
CA HIS A 28 24.06 10.50 6.17
C HIS A 28 23.44 9.10 6.06
N LEU A 29 23.20 8.62 4.83
CA LEU A 29 22.67 7.29 4.59
C LEU A 29 23.62 6.16 5.00
N ILE A 30 24.94 6.39 4.97
CA ILE A 30 25.93 5.45 5.49
C ILE A 30 25.95 5.48 7.02
N GLN A 31 25.92 6.68 7.61
CA GLN A 31 25.94 6.85 9.05
C GLN A 31 24.77 6.11 9.74
N GLU A 32 23.61 6.07 9.09
CA GLU A 32 22.41 5.39 9.58
C GLU A 32 22.27 3.93 9.08
N ASP A 33 23.36 3.35 8.56
CA ASP A 33 23.46 1.97 8.05
C ASP A 33 22.40 1.62 6.98
N ILE A 34 21.99 2.61 6.17
CA ILE A 34 21.08 2.40 5.04
C ILE A 34 21.85 2.01 3.76
N LEU A 35 23.04 2.58 3.57
CA LEU A 35 23.96 2.27 2.47
C LEU A 35 25.30 1.80 3.00
N ASP A 36 25.94 0.90 2.26
CA ASP A 36 27.32 0.47 2.50
C ASP A 36 28.31 1.12 1.53
N PHE A 37 29.61 0.88 1.73
CA PHE A 37 30.66 1.44 0.87
C PHE A 37 30.57 0.94 -0.58
N THR A 38 30.07 -0.28 -0.80
CA THR A 38 29.89 -0.85 -2.14
C THR A 38 28.78 -0.11 -2.89
N ASP A 39 27.71 0.26 -2.21
CA ASP A 39 26.62 1.06 -2.78
C ASP A 39 27.13 2.42 -3.28
N ILE A 40 27.97 3.09 -2.50
CA ILE A 40 28.55 4.39 -2.86
C ILE A 40 29.39 4.24 -4.13
N GLU A 41 30.23 3.22 -4.21
CA GLU A 41 31.04 2.96 -5.40
C GLU A 41 30.17 2.72 -6.62
N LEU A 42 29.09 1.95 -6.49
CA LEU A 42 28.14 1.70 -7.57
C LEU A 42 27.43 2.98 -8.04
N VAL A 43 27.10 3.88 -7.10
CA VAL A 43 26.52 5.19 -7.40
C VAL A 43 27.54 6.06 -8.10
N ARG A 44 28.75 6.22 -7.54
CA ARG A 44 29.83 7.06 -8.10
C ARG A 44 30.36 6.56 -9.43
N ALA A 45 30.26 5.27 -9.71
CA ALA A 45 30.60 4.68 -11.00
C ALA A 45 29.75 5.21 -12.17
N GLN A 46 28.60 5.84 -11.89
CA GLN A 46 27.79 6.44 -12.95
C GLN A 46 28.42 7.75 -13.44
N SER A 47 28.41 7.95 -14.77
CA SER A 47 29.12 9.02 -15.45
C SER A 47 28.52 10.42 -15.29
N VAL A 48 27.24 10.51 -14.90
CA VAL A 48 26.54 11.79 -14.73
C VAL A 48 25.67 11.79 -13.48
N THR A 49 25.56 12.94 -12.82
CA THR A 49 24.81 13.12 -11.56
C THR A 49 23.39 12.58 -11.63
N LYS A 50 22.72 12.76 -12.77
CA LYS A 50 21.40 12.18 -13.01
C LYS A 50 21.42 10.67 -12.75
N LEU A 51 22.23 9.92 -13.49
CA LEU A 51 22.34 8.46 -13.37
C LEU A 51 22.81 8.02 -11.98
N GLN A 52 23.66 8.82 -11.33
CA GLN A 52 24.05 8.58 -9.93
C GLN A 52 22.83 8.65 -9.00
N VAL A 53 21.97 9.67 -9.12
CA VAL A 53 20.71 9.77 -8.37
C VAL A 53 19.77 8.61 -8.72
N GLU A 54 19.66 8.23 -10.00
CA GLU A 54 18.84 7.09 -10.41
C GLU A 54 19.33 5.78 -9.75
N LYS A 55 20.64 5.57 -9.71
CA LYS A 55 21.26 4.40 -9.07
C LYS A 55 21.05 4.43 -7.55
N LEU A 56 21.20 5.59 -6.92
CA LEU A 56 20.94 5.79 -5.50
C LEU A 56 19.50 5.45 -5.14
N LEU A 57 18.53 5.98 -5.90
CA LEU A 57 17.11 5.69 -5.70
C LEU A 57 16.80 4.20 -5.92
N ALA A 58 17.41 3.57 -6.93
CA ALA A 58 17.26 2.13 -7.17
C ALA A 58 17.76 1.30 -5.99
N ILE A 59 18.89 1.65 -5.39
CA ILE A 59 19.41 0.98 -4.19
C ILE A 59 18.48 1.23 -3.00
N LEU A 60 18.08 2.48 -2.74
CA LEU A 60 17.15 2.85 -1.67
C LEU A 60 15.82 2.08 -1.73
N LEU A 61 15.28 1.83 -2.93
CA LEU A 61 14.05 1.04 -3.13
C LEU A 61 14.18 -0.41 -2.64
N THR A 62 15.41 -0.96 -2.59
CA THR A 62 15.68 -2.31 -2.07
C THR A 62 15.90 -2.35 -0.56
N ARG A 63 16.00 -1.20 0.10
CA ARG A 63 16.31 -1.10 1.54
C ARG A 63 15.07 -1.24 2.41
N GLY A 64 15.29 -1.44 3.71
CA GLY A 64 14.26 -1.68 4.71
C GLY A 64 13.23 -0.55 4.89
N PRO A 65 12.25 -0.69 5.80
CA PRO A 65 11.19 0.31 6.02
C PRO A 65 11.73 1.68 6.46
N ARG A 66 12.88 1.72 7.15
CA ARG A 66 13.52 2.96 7.64
C ARG A 66 14.17 3.82 6.55
N ALA A 67 14.48 3.25 5.38
CA ALA A 67 15.28 3.91 4.36
C ALA A 67 14.66 5.22 3.82
N PHE A 68 13.32 5.28 3.72
CA PHE A 68 12.64 6.50 3.27
C PHE A 68 12.73 7.62 4.30
N GLY A 69 12.57 7.31 5.58
CA GLY A 69 12.65 8.30 6.68
C GLY A 69 14.05 8.90 6.78
N VAL A 70 15.07 8.05 6.82
CA VAL A 70 16.48 8.50 6.85
C VAL A 70 16.84 9.30 5.59
N PHE A 71 16.34 8.88 4.42
CA PHE A 71 16.52 9.68 3.20
C PHE A 71 15.88 11.06 3.32
N LEU A 72 14.67 11.18 3.89
CA LEU A 72 14.06 12.49 4.13
C LEU A 72 14.89 13.34 5.10
N GLU A 73 15.40 12.75 6.18
CA GLU A 73 16.27 13.44 7.16
C GLU A 73 17.51 14.01 6.47
N SER A 74 18.15 13.25 5.57
CA SER A 74 19.29 13.73 4.77
C SER A 74 18.97 14.94 3.88
N LEU A 75 17.70 15.12 3.50
CA LEU A 75 17.24 16.24 2.67
C LEU A 75 16.89 17.49 3.49
N GLU A 76 16.71 17.39 4.80
CA GLU A 76 16.20 18.48 5.63
C GLU A 76 17.13 19.70 5.62
N GLU A 77 18.45 19.48 5.64
CA GLU A 77 19.46 20.54 5.72
C GLU A 77 19.64 21.30 4.40
N ARG A 78 19.85 20.59 3.29
CA ARG A 78 20.24 21.19 1.99
C ARG A 78 19.09 21.31 1.00
N TYR A 79 18.08 20.47 1.14
CA TYR A 79 16.99 20.32 0.18
C TYR A 79 15.64 20.47 0.89
N SER A 80 15.52 21.46 1.78
CA SER A 80 14.32 21.69 2.61
C SER A 80 13.01 21.74 1.81
N TRP A 81 13.03 22.26 0.57
CA TRP A 81 11.87 22.27 -0.30
C TRP A 81 11.47 20.86 -0.77
N LEU A 82 12.46 20.01 -1.09
CA LEU A 82 12.27 18.62 -1.50
C LEU A 82 11.83 17.75 -0.31
N TYR A 83 12.41 17.98 0.86
CA TYR A 83 11.96 17.40 2.13
C TYR A 83 10.48 17.71 2.37
N LYS A 84 10.08 18.99 2.34
CA LYS A 84 8.69 19.41 2.56
C LYS A 84 7.74 18.80 1.54
N ASP A 85 8.14 18.78 0.27
CA ASP A 85 7.32 18.25 -0.82
C ASP A 85 7.14 16.72 -0.73
N LEU A 86 8.21 15.98 -0.42
CA LEU A 86 8.14 14.53 -0.21
C LEU A 86 7.38 14.17 1.07
N LYS A 87 7.60 14.91 2.17
CA LYS A 87 6.89 14.72 3.44
C LYS A 87 5.40 14.99 3.27
N LYS A 88 5.03 16.07 2.58
CA LYS A 88 3.64 16.35 2.25
C LYS A 88 3.04 15.25 1.39
N ALA A 89 3.76 14.72 0.42
CA ALA A 89 3.29 13.59 -0.39
C ALA A 89 3.11 12.30 0.43
N ASP A 90 3.95 12.06 1.43
CA ASP A 90 3.81 10.94 2.37
C ASP A 90 2.59 11.13 3.29
N GLU A 91 2.40 12.32 3.83
CA GLU A 91 1.21 12.67 4.61
C GLU A 91 -0.07 12.56 3.77
N GLU A 92 -0.08 13.04 2.52
CA GLU A 92 -1.22 12.92 1.60
C GLU A 92 -1.53 11.45 1.25
N MET A 93 -0.51 10.63 0.97
CA MET A 93 -0.73 9.20 0.71
C MET A 93 -1.19 8.45 1.96
N ASN A 94 -0.64 8.76 3.12
CA ASN A 94 -1.06 8.18 4.39
C ASN A 94 -2.50 8.59 4.75
N LEU A 95 -2.88 9.84 4.48
CA LEU A 95 -4.25 10.33 4.64
C LEU A 95 -5.20 9.68 3.63
N GLN A 96 -4.76 9.41 2.40
CA GLN A 96 -5.56 8.67 1.40
C GLN A 96 -5.75 7.20 1.81
N ASP A 97 -4.70 6.51 2.24
CA ASP A 97 -4.79 5.14 2.76
C ASP A 97 -5.71 5.09 4.00
N SER A 98 -5.63 6.11 4.88
CA SER A 98 -6.47 6.24 6.08
C SER A 98 -7.92 6.64 5.78
N ALA A 99 -8.15 7.55 4.82
CA ALA A 99 -9.48 7.98 4.40
C ALA A 99 -10.20 6.88 3.64
N ARG A 100 -9.50 6.21 2.72
CA ARG A 100 -10.01 5.04 1.99
C ARG A 100 -10.39 3.93 2.96
N GLY A 101 -9.55 3.65 3.96
CA GLY A 101 -9.85 2.69 5.03
C GLY A 101 -11.11 3.02 5.85
N LYS A 102 -11.56 4.28 5.88
CA LYS A 102 -12.77 4.76 6.56
C LYS A 102 -13.99 4.88 5.65
N GLU A 103 -13.81 4.83 4.33
CA GLU A 103 -14.92 4.85 3.37
C GLU A 103 -15.67 3.53 3.36
N THR A 104 -17.00 3.60 3.22
CA THR A 104 -17.84 2.41 3.05
C THR A 104 -17.76 1.89 1.62
N LEU A 105 -17.69 0.57 1.44
CA LEU A 105 -17.66 -0.01 0.09
C LEU A 105 -18.95 0.27 -0.69
N THR A 106 -18.79 0.66 -1.95
CA THR A 106 -19.87 0.76 -2.92
C THR A 106 -20.31 -0.64 -3.39
N GLU A 107 -21.53 -0.79 -3.87
CA GLU A 107 -22.00 -2.07 -4.44
C GLU A 107 -21.13 -2.54 -5.60
N LYS A 108 -20.59 -1.61 -6.40
CA LYS A 108 -19.66 -1.94 -7.49
C LYS A 108 -18.37 -2.58 -6.97
N GLU A 109 -17.86 -2.10 -5.86
CA GLU A 109 -16.67 -2.66 -5.22
C GLU A 109 -16.96 -4.02 -4.58
N LEU A 110 -18.12 -4.19 -3.94
CA LEU A 110 -18.57 -5.48 -3.42
C LEU A 110 -18.77 -6.51 -4.54
N ASN A 111 -19.34 -6.11 -5.67
CA ASN A 111 -19.53 -6.98 -6.82
C ASN A 111 -18.20 -7.44 -7.41
N LYS A 112 -17.26 -6.49 -7.58
CA LYS A 112 -15.90 -6.80 -8.07
C LYS A 112 -15.11 -7.66 -7.08
N LEU A 113 -15.35 -7.50 -5.79
CA LEU A 113 -14.77 -8.34 -4.76
C LEU A 113 -15.34 -9.75 -4.84
N ALA A 114 -16.65 -9.90 -5.03
CA ALA A 114 -17.31 -11.19 -5.21
C ALA A 114 -16.79 -11.95 -6.44
N ASP A 115 -16.39 -11.25 -7.51
CA ASP A 115 -15.74 -11.87 -8.69
C ASP A 115 -14.37 -12.48 -8.37
N LYS A 116 -13.66 -11.92 -7.38
CA LYS A 116 -12.29 -12.31 -7.03
C LYS A 116 -12.23 -13.26 -5.84
N LEU A 117 -13.26 -13.27 -5.01
CA LEU A 117 -13.31 -14.09 -3.82
C LEU A 117 -13.68 -15.53 -4.22
N GLY A 118 -12.75 -16.45 -3.97
CA GLY A 118 -12.94 -17.88 -4.24
C GLY A 118 -13.57 -18.62 -3.06
N SER A 119 -13.18 -19.88 -2.86
CA SER A 119 -13.64 -20.76 -1.77
C SER A 119 -13.49 -20.20 -0.35
N GLU A 120 -12.60 -19.23 -0.16
CA GLU A 120 -12.32 -18.62 1.15
C GLU A 120 -13.48 -17.75 1.66
N TRP A 121 -14.48 -17.46 0.83
CA TRP A 121 -15.62 -16.63 1.21
C TRP A 121 -16.41 -17.19 2.39
N GLU A 122 -16.47 -18.52 2.56
CA GLU A 122 -17.15 -19.13 3.70
C GLU A 122 -16.44 -18.84 5.01
N LYS A 123 -15.11 -18.90 5.00
CA LYS A 123 -14.29 -18.55 6.16
C LYS A 123 -14.40 -17.06 6.47
N LEU A 124 -14.36 -16.21 5.43
CA LEU A 124 -14.61 -14.78 5.59
C LEU A 124 -15.99 -14.52 6.17
N ALA A 125 -17.04 -15.23 5.73
CA ALA A 125 -18.38 -15.06 6.30
C ALA A 125 -18.41 -15.41 7.79
N ILE A 126 -17.68 -16.44 8.23
CA ILE A 126 -17.55 -16.74 9.67
C ILE A 126 -16.81 -15.62 10.41
N GLU A 127 -15.71 -15.09 9.85
CA GLU A 127 -14.96 -13.97 10.43
C GLU A 127 -15.80 -12.69 10.52
N LEU A 128 -16.72 -12.49 9.57
CA LEU A 128 -17.70 -11.39 9.57
C LEU A 128 -18.92 -11.66 10.47
N ASP A 129 -18.81 -12.60 11.41
CA ASP A 129 -19.83 -13.00 12.38
C ASP A 129 -21.14 -13.57 11.77
N PHE A 130 -21.10 -14.11 10.55
CA PHE A 130 -22.24 -14.87 10.03
C PHE A 130 -22.32 -16.27 10.63
N LYS A 131 -23.55 -16.67 10.98
CA LYS A 131 -23.80 -18.05 11.44
C LYS A 131 -23.85 -19.00 10.24
N LYS A 132 -23.48 -20.27 10.46
CA LYS A 132 -23.62 -21.33 9.44
C LYS A 132 -25.01 -21.40 8.82
N SER A 133 -26.08 -21.17 9.60
CA SER A 133 -27.45 -21.13 9.08
C SER A 133 -27.70 -20.02 8.07
N GLU A 134 -26.96 -18.91 8.15
CA GLU A 134 -27.02 -17.83 7.17
C GLU A 134 -26.21 -18.16 5.92
N LEU A 135 -25.04 -18.80 6.08
CA LEU A 135 -24.27 -19.32 4.96
C LEU A 135 -25.09 -20.31 4.13
N TYR A 136 -25.84 -21.21 4.79
CA TYR A 136 -26.76 -22.10 4.10
C TYR A 136 -27.84 -21.35 3.33
N LYS A 137 -28.39 -20.26 3.87
CA LYS A 137 -29.38 -19.45 3.16
C LYS A 137 -28.78 -18.81 1.91
N PHE A 138 -27.60 -18.17 2.01
CA PHE A 138 -26.94 -17.59 0.84
C PHE A 138 -26.69 -18.64 -0.26
N LYS A 139 -26.26 -19.84 0.14
CA LYS A 139 -26.07 -20.98 -0.79
C LYS A 139 -27.37 -21.46 -1.42
N GLU A 140 -28.43 -21.58 -0.64
CA GLU A 140 -29.75 -22.04 -1.13
C GLU A 140 -30.41 -21.02 -2.06
N ASP A 141 -30.31 -19.73 -1.73
CA ASP A 141 -30.88 -18.64 -2.52
C ASP A 141 -30.16 -18.51 -3.88
N ASN A 142 -28.89 -18.92 -3.95
CA ASN A 142 -28.03 -18.79 -5.13
C ASN A 142 -27.28 -20.09 -5.50
N LYS A 143 -27.97 -21.24 -5.51
CA LYS A 143 -27.34 -22.59 -5.64
C LYS A 143 -26.30 -22.76 -6.73
N ASN A 144 -26.52 -22.15 -7.89
CA ASN A 144 -25.66 -22.30 -9.07
C ASN A 144 -24.75 -21.10 -9.32
N ASN A 145 -24.74 -20.12 -8.41
CA ASN A 145 -24.01 -18.88 -8.60
C ASN A 145 -23.24 -18.51 -7.32
N VAL A 146 -22.00 -19.01 -7.21
CA VAL A 146 -21.10 -18.72 -6.07
C VAL A 146 -20.83 -17.21 -5.96
N HIS A 147 -20.72 -16.50 -7.08
CA HIS A 147 -20.58 -15.05 -7.08
C HIS A 147 -21.76 -14.37 -6.38
N ALA A 148 -23.00 -14.75 -6.71
CA ALA A 148 -24.19 -14.20 -6.06
C ALA A 148 -24.28 -14.57 -4.57
N GLN A 149 -23.85 -15.79 -4.18
CA GLN A 149 -23.74 -16.17 -2.76
C GLN A 149 -22.81 -15.21 -2.00
N ILE A 150 -21.66 -14.89 -2.59
CA ILE A 150 -20.66 -14.00 -2.01
C ILE A 150 -21.17 -12.56 -1.98
N PHE A 151 -21.75 -12.10 -3.09
CA PHE A 151 -22.27 -10.74 -3.20
C PHE A 151 -23.39 -10.48 -2.19
N ASP A 152 -24.33 -11.41 -2.04
CA ASP A 152 -25.42 -11.29 -1.06
C ASP A 152 -24.89 -11.28 0.38
N MET A 153 -23.89 -12.12 0.68
CA MET A 153 -23.21 -12.10 1.98
C MET A 153 -22.55 -10.74 2.26
N LEU A 154 -21.83 -10.18 1.28
CA LEU A 154 -21.17 -8.89 1.38
C LEU A 154 -22.18 -7.72 1.52
N CYS A 155 -23.29 -7.76 0.78
CA CYS A 155 -24.38 -6.80 0.90
C CYS A 155 -25.00 -6.87 2.30
N LYS A 156 -25.28 -8.07 2.82
CA LYS A 156 -25.81 -8.25 4.17
C LYS A 156 -24.83 -7.80 5.26
N TRP A 157 -23.53 -7.97 5.03
CA TRP A 157 -22.48 -7.47 5.93
C TRP A 157 -22.51 -5.94 5.97
N LYS A 158 -22.59 -5.31 4.79
CA LYS A 158 -22.67 -3.86 4.66
C LYS A 158 -23.92 -3.30 5.36
N GLU A 159 -25.06 -3.95 5.20
CA GLU A 159 -26.31 -3.58 5.90
C GLU A 159 -26.17 -3.66 7.42
N ARG A 160 -25.55 -4.71 7.95
CA ARG A 160 -25.34 -4.91 9.39
C ARG A 160 -24.39 -3.89 10.00
N GLN A 161 -23.26 -3.64 9.33
CA GLN A 161 -22.20 -2.80 9.84
C GLN A 161 -22.46 -1.31 9.59
N GLY A 162 -23.30 -0.96 8.60
CA GLY A 162 -23.66 0.42 8.27
C GLY A 162 -22.43 1.28 8.02
N ARG A 163 -22.23 2.31 8.86
CA ARG A 163 -21.03 3.19 8.77
C ARG A 163 -19.72 2.51 9.13
N LYS A 164 -19.75 1.33 9.75
CA LYS A 164 -18.57 0.50 10.06
C LYS A 164 -18.23 -0.48 8.93
N ALA A 165 -19.02 -0.54 7.87
CA ALA A 165 -18.78 -1.37 6.68
C ALA A 165 -17.66 -0.77 5.80
N THR A 166 -16.51 -0.48 6.39
CA THR A 166 -15.43 0.26 5.74
C THR A 166 -14.46 -0.67 5.02
N VAL A 167 -13.74 -0.12 4.03
CA VAL A 167 -12.67 -0.83 3.31
C VAL A 167 -11.65 -1.41 4.30
N GLY A 168 -11.23 -0.63 5.30
CA GLY A 168 -10.23 -1.07 6.28
C GLY A 168 -10.68 -2.26 7.13
N ASN A 169 -11.93 -2.25 7.62
CA ASN A 169 -12.46 -3.35 8.44
C ASN A 169 -12.58 -4.65 7.64
N LEU A 170 -13.01 -4.55 6.38
CA LEU A 170 -13.14 -5.71 5.51
C LEU A 170 -11.77 -6.28 5.12
N ILE A 171 -10.81 -5.41 4.76
CA ILE A 171 -9.44 -5.82 4.45
C ILE A 171 -8.78 -6.47 5.69
N HIS A 172 -8.99 -5.93 6.88
CA HIS A 172 -8.50 -6.52 8.12
C HIS A 172 -9.05 -7.93 8.32
N SER A 173 -10.37 -8.10 8.19
CA SER A 173 -11.02 -9.41 8.27
C SER A 173 -10.46 -10.38 7.21
N MET A 174 -10.21 -9.90 5.99
CA MET A 174 -9.60 -10.71 4.92
C MET A 174 -8.18 -11.16 5.23
N HIS A 175 -7.39 -10.30 5.86
CA HIS A 175 -6.03 -10.63 6.29
C HIS A 175 -6.03 -11.71 7.38
N GLU A 176 -6.95 -11.65 8.34
CA GLU A 176 -7.09 -12.70 9.38
C GLU A 176 -7.43 -14.06 8.77
N VAL A 177 -8.22 -14.08 7.69
CA VAL A 177 -8.55 -15.31 6.96
C VAL A 177 -7.47 -15.72 5.93
N SER A 178 -6.32 -15.03 5.90
CA SER A 178 -5.21 -15.27 4.95
C SER A 178 -5.64 -15.18 3.47
N ILE A 179 -6.58 -14.30 3.14
CA ILE A 179 -6.95 -14.00 1.76
C ILE A 179 -5.82 -13.20 1.10
N GLY A 180 -5.43 -13.60 -0.12
CA GLY A 180 -4.35 -12.96 -0.85
C GLY A 180 -4.62 -11.48 -1.19
N GLU A 181 -3.58 -10.64 -1.10
CA GLU A 181 -3.66 -9.21 -1.41
C GLU A 181 -4.16 -8.96 -2.85
N ASP A 182 -3.98 -9.89 -3.78
CA ASP A 182 -4.45 -9.79 -5.17
C ASP A 182 -5.99 -9.73 -5.31
N VAL A 183 -6.71 -10.20 -4.29
CA VAL A 183 -8.16 -10.15 -4.18
C VAL A 183 -8.64 -8.74 -3.83
N TYR A 184 -8.00 -8.06 -2.88
CA TYR A 184 -8.46 -6.75 -2.37
C TYR A 184 -7.57 -5.56 -2.73
N LYS A 185 -6.44 -5.74 -3.42
CA LYS A 185 -5.51 -4.65 -3.82
C LYS A 185 -6.14 -3.54 -4.67
N PHE A 186 -7.32 -3.77 -5.26
CA PHE A 186 -8.04 -2.74 -6.01
C PHE A 186 -8.83 -1.79 -5.11
N LEU A 187 -8.97 -2.14 -3.82
CA LEU A 187 -9.60 -1.32 -2.80
C LEU A 187 -8.59 -0.40 -2.09
N LEU A 188 -7.30 -0.76 -2.16
CA LEU A 188 -6.13 0.06 -1.79
C LEU A 188 -5.85 1.11 -2.87
#